data_AF-A0A5J4VKP2-F1
#
_entry.id   AF-A0A5J4VKP2-F1
#
_cell.length_a   1.000
_cell.length_b   1.000
_cell.length_c   1.000
_cell.angle_alpha   90.00
_cell.angle_beta   90.00
_cell.angle_gamma   90.00
#
_symmetry.space_group_name_H-M   'P 1'
#
loop_
_entity.id
_entity.type
_entity.pdbx_description
1 polymer ?
#
loop_
_entity_poly.entity_id
_entity_poly.type
_entity_poly.pdbx_seq_one_letter_code
_entity_poly.pdbx_strand_id
1 'polypeptide(L)'
;MLSYLYKAIPLPQELKFDIINELKQSNNFEILALIAECLENHDDILTDNYELQLFENGQYNVKYLTLAHPLLQYGTYQNKRKVALAIKCNVGMFNEENQFVEKMKDEIRFKVGINVGSKEQIRIKVQKIFDMINETVQEKNQNTIFAIIARDLQKSIEGIDEEKQLNKKLQENEFKFLDKLLQDREDAEIRNNAANSGIIEALHNIFTTRNLDEILYFHFLAFFQFTWPYNAEMSRILVDKKSFDFLLRLLDHKNTKVVNESINAMVNIMYGGTIGLDENQVHPYYNELISVGGIEKIYSLFKRNLKTSKDTASKCLGIAFKAQKIEDKTMRKKIITHLKSIFDRNDEEVEHALRCLSQNSDNRVEIEKNGFNLSDKKDVQ
;
A
#
# COMPACT_ATOMS: atom_id res chain seq x y z
N MET A 1 -32.64 19.77 12.74
CA MET A 1 -33.08 19.94 14.15
C MET A 1 -32.34 18.97 15.06
N LEU A 2 -32.29 17.67 14.72
CA LEU A 2 -31.51 16.66 15.48
C LEU A 2 -30.01 17.01 15.60
N SER A 3 -29.37 17.44 14.52
CA SER A 3 -27.93 17.78 14.49
C SER A 3 -27.51 18.92 15.41
N TYR A 4 -28.39 19.91 15.64
CA TYR A 4 -28.12 21.02 16.56
C TYR A 4 -28.22 20.58 18.02
N LEU A 5 -29.06 19.58 18.32
CA LEU A 5 -29.16 19.00 19.68
C LEU A 5 -27.90 18.21 20.02
N TYR A 6 -27.38 17.42 19.07
CA TYR A 6 -26.22 16.55 19.27
C TYR A 6 -24.88 17.18 18.89
N LYS A 7 -24.86 18.50 18.76
CA LYS A 7 -23.65 19.28 18.51
C LYS A 7 -22.69 19.27 19.71
N ALA A 8 -23.25 19.26 20.93
CA ALA A 8 -22.50 19.36 22.19
C ALA A 8 -22.70 18.14 23.10
N ILE A 9 -23.42 17.11 22.65
CA ILE A 9 -23.66 15.87 23.39
C ILE A 9 -23.52 14.66 22.45
N PRO A 10 -23.14 13.48 22.97
CA PRO A 10 -22.96 12.28 22.16
C PRO A 10 -24.27 11.85 21.51
N LEU A 11 -24.18 11.30 20.30
CA LEU A 11 -25.34 10.63 19.69
C LEU A 11 -25.80 9.44 20.56
N PRO A 12 -27.10 9.14 20.61
CA PRO A 12 -27.60 7.98 21.34
C PRO A 12 -26.96 6.70 20.79
N GLN A 13 -26.42 5.86 21.67
CA GLN A 13 -25.65 4.66 21.29
C GLN A 13 -26.41 3.77 20.30
N GLU A 14 -27.72 3.62 20.50
CA GLU A 14 -28.60 2.77 19.68
C GLU A 14 -28.78 3.28 18.24
N LEU A 15 -28.61 4.59 17.99
CA LEU A 15 -28.87 5.23 16.70
C LEU A 15 -27.61 5.78 16.02
N LYS A 16 -26.52 5.87 16.77
CA LYS A 16 -25.28 6.55 16.35
C LYS A 16 -24.72 6.00 15.04
N PHE A 17 -24.68 4.67 14.91
CA PHE A 17 -24.14 4.00 13.73
C PHE A 17 -24.98 4.29 12.48
N ASP A 18 -26.30 4.12 12.56
CA ASP A 18 -27.21 4.33 11.43
C ASP A 18 -27.20 5.78 10.95
N ILE A 19 -27.26 6.73 11.91
CA ILE A 19 -27.22 8.17 11.60
C ILE A 19 -25.90 8.52 10.90
N ILE A 20 -24.75 8.11 11.45
CA ILE A 20 -23.45 8.47 10.87
C ILE A 20 -23.31 7.85 9.48
N ASN A 21 -23.71 6.59 9.27
CA ASN A 21 -23.60 5.95 7.97
C ASN A 21 -24.49 6.58 6.91
N GLU A 22 -25.73 6.93 7.24
CA GLU A 22 -26.61 7.64 6.32
C GLU A 22 -26.02 8.99 5.91
N LEU A 23 -25.44 9.72 6.87
CA LEU A 23 -24.78 11.00 6.62
C LEU A 23 -23.52 10.87 5.76
N LYS A 24 -22.72 9.82 5.97
CA LYS A 24 -21.55 9.50 5.13
C LYS A 24 -22.00 9.17 3.69
N GLN A 25 -22.98 8.29 3.51
CA GLN A 25 -23.47 7.88 2.19
C GLN A 25 -24.11 9.03 1.41
N SER A 26 -24.80 9.93 2.10
CA SER A 26 -25.41 11.12 1.49
C SER A 26 -24.44 12.29 1.29
N ASN A 27 -23.16 12.15 1.66
CA ASN A 27 -22.15 13.22 1.61
C ASN A 27 -22.59 14.49 2.38
N ASN A 28 -23.29 14.32 3.50
CA ASN A 28 -23.85 15.43 4.28
C ASN A 28 -22.83 15.99 5.28
N PHE A 29 -21.77 16.61 4.74
CA PHE A 29 -20.65 17.17 5.52
C PHE A 29 -21.07 18.26 6.51
N GLU A 30 -22.15 19.00 6.23
CA GLU A 30 -22.64 20.05 7.12
C GLU A 30 -23.19 19.47 8.43
N ILE A 31 -24.00 18.41 8.34
CA ILE A 31 -24.53 17.74 9.52
C ILE A 31 -23.44 16.94 10.23
N LEU A 32 -22.56 16.26 9.49
CA LEU A 32 -21.39 15.57 10.06
C LEU A 32 -20.52 16.55 10.85
N ALA A 33 -20.28 17.75 10.34
CA ALA A 33 -19.49 18.76 11.04
C ALA A 33 -20.15 19.24 12.34
N LEU A 34 -21.48 19.38 12.36
CA LEU A 34 -22.21 19.76 13.57
C LEU A 34 -22.05 18.68 14.66
N ILE A 35 -22.27 17.41 14.32
CA ILE A 35 -22.14 16.32 15.30
C ILE A 35 -20.67 16.06 15.68
N ALA A 36 -19.71 16.43 14.82
CA ALA A 36 -18.28 16.38 15.11
C ALA A 36 -17.81 17.46 16.10
N GLU A 37 -18.66 18.40 16.53
CA GLU A 37 -18.29 19.28 17.66
C GLU A 37 -18.30 18.55 19.01
N CYS A 38 -18.86 17.33 19.07
CA CYS A 38 -18.79 16.42 20.20
C CYS A 38 -17.70 15.37 19.97
N LEU A 39 -16.67 15.37 20.83
CA LEU A 39 -15.50 14.48 20.78
C LEU A 39 -15.90 12.99 20.71
N GLU A 40 -16.91 12.61 21.48
CA GLU A 40 -17.38 11.24 21.62
C GLU A 40 -17.92 10.67 20.31
N ASN A 41 -18.25 11.51 19.32
CA ASN A 41 -18.69 11.06 18.00
C ASN A 41 -17.53 10.79 17.02
N HIS A 42 -16.30 11.20 17.34
CA HIS A 42 -15.20 11.23 16.36
C HIS A 42 -14.76 9.87 15.89
N ASP A 43 -14.64 8.90 16.81
CA ASP A 43 -14.23 7.54 16.45
C ASP A 43 -15.20 6.93 15.44
N ASP A 44 -16.52 7.08 15.64
CA ASP A 44 -17.54 6.57 14.72
C ASP A 44 -17.56 7.33 13.38
N ILE A 45 -17.37 8.65 13.41
CA ILE A 45 -17.22 9.45 12.19
C ILE A 45 -15.99 9.00 11.40
N LEU A 46 -14.90 8.66 12.07
CA LEU A 46 -13.64 8.24 11.45
C LEU A 46 -13.52 6.73 11.22
N THR A 47 -14.56 5.95 11.58
CA THR A 47 -14.62 4.52 11.27
C THR A 47 -14.48 4.29 9.77
N ASP A 48 -13.81 3.18 9.43
CA ASP A 48 -13.47 2.76 8.06
C ASP A 48 -12.55 3.72 7.30
N ASN A 49 -11.71 4.46 8.04
CA ASN A 49 -10.77 5.45 7.52
C ASN A 49 -11.46 6.54 6.70
N TYR A 50 -12.64 6.98 7.14
CA TYR A 50 -13.45 7.97 6.42
C TYR A 50 -12.69 9.28 6.16
N GLU A 51 -11.70 9.63 6.99
CA GLU A 51 -10.80 10.76 6.76
C GLU A 51 -10.10 10.73 5.41
N LEU A 52 -9.83 9.55 4.84
CA LEU A 52 -9.14 9.40 3.56
C LEU A 52 -10.00 9.85 2.36
N GLN A 53 -11.31 10.02 2.55
CA GLN A 53 -12.19 10.60 1.53
C GLN A 53 -12.10 12.13 1.50
N LEU A 54 -11.64 12.76 2.59
CA LEU A 54 -11.50 14.21 2.65
C LEU A 54 -10.42 14.67 1.67
N PHE A 55 -10.80 15.52 0.73
CA PHE A 55 -9.92 16.06 -0.32
C PHE A 55 -9.36 15.03 -1.30
N GLU A 56 -9.91 13.80 -1.36
CA GLU A 56 -9.48 12.75 -2.29
C GLU A 56 -9.43 13.27 -3.74
N ASN A 57 -8.44 12.79 -4.51
CA ASN A 57 -8.17 13.23 -5.89
C ASN A 57 -7.90 14.74 -6.04
N GLY A 58 -7.37 15.38 -4.99
CA GLY A 58 -7.06 16.82 -5.00
C GLY A 58 -8.30 17.71 -5.13
N GLN A 59 -9.48 17.23 -4.71
CA GLN A 59 -10.69 18.05 -4.75
C GLN A 59 -10.74 19.03 -3.56
N TYR A 60 -10.50 20.32 -3.84
CA TYR A 60 -10.46 21.41 -2.87
C TYR A 60 -11.88 21.88 -2.42
N ASN A 61 -12.72 20.96 -1.94
CA ASN A 61 -14.11 21.25 -1.60
C ASN A 61 -14.26 21.91 -0.21
N VAL A 62 -14.92 23.08 -0.16
CA VAL A 62 -15.24 23.78 1.10
C VAL A 62 -16.01 22.90 2.09
N LYS A 63 -16.83 21.96 1.61
CA LYS A 63 -17.55 20.99 2.45
C LYS A 63 -16.59 20.10 3.27
N TYR A 64 -15.46 19.70 2.69
CA TYR A 64 -14.45 18.92 3.42
C TYR A 64 -13.79 19.74 4.53
N LEU A 65 -13.52 21.03 4.31
CA LEU A 65 -13.03 21.92 5.38
C LEU A 65 -14.03 22.05 6.52
N THR A 66 -15.33 22.05 6.20
CA THR A 66 -16.39 22.16 7.20
C THR A 66 -16.37 20.98 8.16
N LEU A 67 -16.13 19.76 7.68
CA LEU A 67 -15.97 18.57 8.52
C LEU A 67 -14.57 18.46 9.16
N ALA A 68 -13.51 18.79 8.43
CA ALA A 68 -12.13 18.69 8.94
C ALA A 68 -11.90 19.58 10.17
N HIS A 69 -12.48 20.80 10.19
CA HIS A 69 -12.30 21.76 11.28
C HIS A 69 -12.67 21.20 12.66
N PRO A 70 -13.91 20.74 12.92
CA PRO A 70 -14.27 20.21 14.24
C PRO A 70 -13.50 18.95 14.63
N LEU A 71 -13.18 18.07 13.66
CA LEU A 71 -12.37 16.88 13.93
C LEU A 71 -10.95 17.22 14.41
N LEU A 72 -10.31 18.22 13.77
CA LEU A 72 -8.99 18.73 14.18
C LEU A 72 -9.04 19.57 15.45
N GLN A 73 -10.13 20.31 15.67
CA GLN A 73 -10.28 21.20 16.82
C GLN A 73 -10.52 20.41 18.12
N TYR A 74 -11.48 19.48 18.08
CA TYR A 74 -12.02 18.84 19.29
C TYR A 74 -11.58 17.39 19.49
N GLY A 75 -10.99 16.74 18.49
CA GLY A 75 -10.71 15.30 18.54
C GLY A 75 -9.61 14.91 19.53
N THR A 76 -9.49 13.60 19.81
CA THR A 76 -8.29 13.10 20.49
C THR A 76 -7.06 13.32 19.61
N TYR A 77 -5.85 13.24 20.18
CA TYR A 77 -4.62 13.28 19.39
C TYR A 77 -4.65 12.28 18.22
N GLN A 78 -5.17 11.08 18.43
CA GLN A 78 -5.29 10.06 17.37
C GLN A 78 -6.26 10.49 16.27
N ASN A 79 -7.44 11.02 16.61
CA ASN A 79 -8.41 11.50 15.60
C ASN A 79 -7.85 12.68 14.82
N LYS A 80 -7.27 13.66 15.52
CA LYS A 80 -6.62 14.82 14.90
C LYS A 80 -5.52 14.36 13.96
N ARG A 81 -4.66 13.43 14.41
CA ARG A 81 -3.56 12.88 13.61
C ARG A 81 -4.09 12.24 12.34
N LYS A 82 -5.06 11.31 12.42
CA LYS A 82 -5.66 10.67 11.25
C LYS A 82 -6.13 11.68 10.20
N VAL A 83 -6.92 12.66 10.63
CA VAL A 83 -7.45 13.71 9.75
C VAL A 83 -6.34 14.57 9.16
N ALA A 84 -5.38 15.00 9.97
CA ALA A 84 -4.26 15.81 9.50
C ALA A 84 -3.40 15.08 8.46
N LEU A 85 -3.13 13.79 8.68
CA LEU A 85 -2.37 12.95 7.78
C LEU A 85 -3.11 12.69 6.45
N ALA A 86 -4.41 12.39 6.52
CA ALA A 86 -5.24 12.21 5.32
C ALA A 86 -5.29 13.47 4.45
N ILE A 87 -5.46 14.65 5.06
CA ILE A 87 -5.49 15.92 4.33
C ILE A 87 -4.13 16.21 3.68
N LYS A 88 -3.01 16.09 4.43
CA LYS A 88 -1.66 16.29 3.87
C LYS A 88 -1.41 15.39 2.66
N CYS A 89 -1.84 14.13 2.76
CA CYS A 89 -1.76 13.15 1.71
C CYS A 89 -2.54 13.55 0.45
N ASN A 90 -3.82 13.81 0.60
CA ASN A 90 -4.74 13.99 -0.52
C ASN A 90 -4.55 15.31 -1.26
N VAL A 91 -4.07 16.32 -0.56
CA VAL A 91 -3.79 17.65 -1.10
C VAL A 91 -2.41 17.72 -1.77
N GLY A 92 -1.54 16.73 -1.56
CA GLY A 92 -0.17 16.77 -2.07
C GLY A 92 0.67 17.86 -1.40
N MET A 93 0.41 18.14 -0.12
CA MET A 93 1.20 19.11 0.68
C MET A 93 2.65 18.64 0.93
N PHE A 94 3.03 17.51 0.33
CA PHE A 94 4.35 16.93 0.41
C PHE A 94 5.41 17.65 -0.39
N ASN A 95 5.11 18.70 -1.17
CA ASN A 95 6.13 19.40 -1.95
C ASN A 95 6.28 20.90 -1.60
N GLU A 96 5.23 21.61 -1.15
CA GLU A 96 5.34 23.04 -0.76
C GLU A 96 4.32 23.46 0.31
N GLU A 97 4.77 24.03 1.44
CA GLU A 97 3.93 24.46 2.59
C GLU A 97 2.83 25.48 2.23
N ASN A 98 2.93 26.21 1.12
CA ASN A 98 1.98 27.29 0.77
C ASN A 98 0.94 26.95 -0.31
N GLN A 99 0.96 25.75 -0.92
CA GLN A 99 0.06 25.43 -2.02
C GLN A 99 -1.38 25.11 -1.60
N PHE A 100 -1.61 24.52 -0.42
CA PHE A 100 -2.96 24.14 0.02
C PHE A 100 -3.87 25.36 0.17
N VAL A 101 -3.37 26.40 0.84
CA VAL A 101 -4.13 27.62 1.11
C VAL A 101 -4.46 28.34 -0.20
N GLU A 102 -3.50 28.43 -1.14
CA GLU A 102 -3.73 29.07 -2.45
C GLU A 102 -4.66 28.26 -3.35
N LYS A 103 -4.48 26.93 -3.47
CA LYS A 103 -5.38 26.08 -4.27
C LYS A 103 -6.81 26.07 -3.72
N MET A 104 -6.98 26.05 -2.40
CA MET A 104 -8.29 26.25 -1.78
C MET A 104 -8.89 27.63 -2.13
N LYS A 105 -8.10 28.71 -2.04
CA LYS A 105 -8.55 30.06 -2.39
C LYS A 105 -9.04 30.15 -3.84
N ASP A 106 -8.36 29.49 -4.78
CA ASP A 106 -8.73 29.49 -6.19
C ASP A 106 -10.02 28.70 -6.44
N GLU A 107 -10.18 27.54 -5.81
CA GLU A 107 -11.42 26.76 -5.91
C GLU A 107 -12.63 27.51 -5.32
N ILE A 108 -12.44 28.21 -4.19
CA ILE A 108 -13.46 29.09 -3.61
C ILE A 108 -13.80 30.24 -4.57
N ARG A 109 -12.80 30.84 -5.22
CA ARG A 109 -12.99 31.91 -6.21
C ARG A 109 -13.80 31.44 -7.42
N PHE A 110 -13.60 30.20 -7.86
CA PHE A 110 -14.28 29.64 -9.03
C PHE A 110 -15.73 29.23 -8.74
N LYS A 111 -16.03 28.70 -7.55
CA LYS A 111 -17.37 28.20 -7.17
C LYS A 111 -18.29 29.22 -6.52
N VAL A 112 -17.75 30.30 -5.97
CA VAL A 112 -18.52 31.30 -5.21
C VAL A 112 -18.41 32.67 -5.87
N GLY A 113 -19.41 33.03 -6.68
CA GLY A 113 -19.58 34.38 -7.20
C GLY A 113 -20.04 35.40 -6.14
N ILE A 114 -19.47 35.41 -4.93
CA ILE A 114 -20.04 36.17 -3.80
C ILE A 114 -19.04 37.08 -3.08
N ASN A 115 -19.54 38.31 -2.90
CA ASN A 115 -19.32 39.32 -1.86
C ASN A 115 -18.17 39.08 -0.85
N VAL A 116 -17.29 40.08 -0.79
CA VAL A 116 -15.96 40.11 -0.15
C VAL A 116 -15.93 39.58 1.31
N GLY A 117 -17.03 39.72 2.07
CA GLY A 117 -17.09 39.27 3.47
C GLY A 117 -17.10 37.75 3.69
N SER A 118 -17.67 36.97 2.78
CA SER A 118 -17.68 35.50 2.88
C SER A 118 -16.32 34.88 2.56
N LYS A 119 -15.58 35.50 1.64
CA LYS A 119 -14.25 35.06 1.20
C LYS A 119 -13.21 35.14 2.32
N GLU A 120 -13.22 36.21 3.11
CA GLU A 120 -12.24 36.39 4.20
C GLU A 120 -12.47 35.42 5.35
N GLN A 121 -13.73 35.13 5.69
CA GLN A 121 -14.06 34.12 6.72
C GLN A 121 -13.59 32.72 6.32
N ILE A 122 -13.77 32.34 5.06
CA ILE A 122 -13.28 31.04 4.57
C ILE A 122 -11.75 31.02 4.59
N ARG A 123 -11.08 32.12 4.20
CA ARG A 123 -9.62 32.24 4.25
C ARG A 123 -9.08 32.02 5.66
N ILE A 124 -9.68 32.67 6.66
CA ILE A 124 -9.30 32.50 8.07
C ILE A 124 -9.49 31.04 8.50
N LYS A 125 -10.61 30.41 8.10
CA LYS A 125 -10.88 29.01 8.43
C LYS A 125 -9.88 28.04 7.79
N VAL A 126 -9.51 28.26 6.52
CA VAL A 126 -8.50 27.47 5.81
C VAL A 126 -7.15 27.59 6.51
N GLN A 127 -6.73 28.82 6.86
CA GLN A 127 -5.47 29.05 7.57
C GLN A 127 -5.47 28.35 8.93
N LYS A 128 -6.55 28.48 9.70
CA LYS A 128 -6.68 27.81 11.00
C LYS A 128 -6.56 26.28 10.88
N ILE A 129 -7.19 25.67 9.88
CA ILE A 129 -7.08 24.24 9.59
C ILE A 129 -5.63 23.86 9.27
N PHE A 130 -4.97 24.64 8.42
CA PHE A 130 -3.56 24.42 8.09
C PHE A 130 -2.67 24.48 9.34
N ASP A 131 -2.88 25.46 10.21
CA ASP A 131 -2.13 25.61 11.46
C ASP A 131 -2.37 24.40 12.38
N MET A 132 -3.62 23.96 12.57
CA MET A 132 -3.94 22.75 13.36
C MET A 132 -3.33 21.47 12.78
N ILE A 133 -3.31 21.33 11.45
CA ILE A 133 -2.67 20.19 10.78
C ILE A 133 -1.18 20.17 11.11
N ASN A 134 -0.50 21.31 11.03
CA ASN A 134 0.93 21.41 11.32
C ASN A 134 1.23 21.24 12.81
N GLU A 135 0.41 21.79 13.70
CA GLU A 135 0.50 21.58 15.15
C GLU A 135 0.26 20.12 15.55
N THR A 136 -0.65 19.42 14.89
CA THR A 136 -0.96 18.02 15.22
C THR A 136 0.17 17.08 14.80
N VAL A 137 0.79 17.36 13.65
CA VAL A 137 1.85 16.53 13.09
C VAL A 137 3.24 16.94 13.62
N GLN A 138 3.36 18.08 14.32
CA GLN A 138 4.58 18.65 14.94
C GLN A 138 5.91 18.23 14.31
N GLU A 139 6.21 18.61 13.06
CA GLU A 139 7.58 18.71 12.54
C GLU A 139 7.61 19.21 11.09
N LYS A 140 8.62 20.03 10.78
CA LYS A 140 8.76 20.87 9.56
C LYS A 140 9.11 20.13 8.26
N ASN A 141 9.18 18.80 8.23
CA ASN A 141 9.69 18.05 7.07
C ASN A 141 8.72 16.97 6.60
N GLN A 142 8.62 16.79 5.28
CA GLN A 142 7.70 15.85 4.62
C GLN A 142 8.04 14.36 4.89
N ASN A 143 9.23 14.08 5.45
CA ASN A 143 9.64 12.78 6.03
C ASN A 143 8.85 12.36 7.30
N THR A 144 7.93 13.19 7.78
CA THR A 144 7.27 13.01 9.10
C THR A 144 6.14 11.99 9.11
N ILE A 145 5.27 11.92 8.10
CA ILE A 145 4.11 11.01 8.15
C ILE A 145 4.55 9.54 8.19
N PHE A 146 5.47 9.19 7.31
CA PHE A 146 5.93 7.82 7.17
C PHE A 146 6.81 7.40 8.35
N ALA A 147 7.59 8.33 8.92
CA ALA A 147 8.31 8.09 10.17
C ALA A 147 7.34 7.82 11.34
N ILE A 148 6.20 8.52 11.41
CA ILE A 148 5.20 8.24 12.45
C ILE A 148 4.52 6.89 12.22
N ILE A 149 4.15 6.56 10.97
CA ILE A 149 3.62 5.23 10.60
C ILE A 149 4.61 4.15 11.03
N ALA A 150 5.89 4.30 10.66
CA ALA A 150 6.94 3.36 11.01
C ALA A 150 7.07 3.17 12.54
N ARG A 151 7.09 4.28 13.30
CA ARG A 151 7.16 4.25 14.76
C ARG A 151 5.93 3.56 15.38
N ASP A 152 4.74 3.86 14.88
CA ASP A 152 3.50 3.30 15.39
C ASP A 152 3.38 1.80 15.07
N LEU A 153 3.85 1.37 13.89
CA LEU A 153 4.02 -0.04 13.50
C LEU A 153 5.04 -0.78 14.39
N GLN A 154 6.05 -0.10 14.91
CA GLN A 154 7.08 -0.70 15.77
C GLN A 154 6.62 -0.92 17.23
N LYS A 155 5.47 -0.39 17.65
CA LYS A 155 5.00 -0.56 19.02
C LYS A 155 4.73 -2.03 19.34
N SER A 156 5.19 -2.48 20.50
CA SER A 156 5.00 -3.88 20.92
C SER A 156 3.52 -4.24 21.10
N ILE A 157 3.18 -5.45 20.66
CA ILE A 157 1.89 -6.10 20.89
C ILE A 157 2.02 -7.32 21.82
N GLU A 158 3.14 -7.45 22.53
CA GLU A 158 3.35 -8.47 23.56
C GLU A 158 2.79 -8.00 24.91
N GLY A 159 2.29 -8.92 25.74
CA GLY A 159 1.64 -8.61 27.04
C GLY A 159 0.15 -9.02 27.11
N ILE A 160 -0.49 -8.69 28.24
CA ILE A 160 -1.89 -9.08 28.57
C ILE A 160 -2.78 -7.84 28.82
N ASP A 161 -2.20 -6.63 28.83
CA ASP A 161 -2.86 -5.40 29.29
C ASP A 161 -3.59 -4.64 28.17
N GLU A 162 -4.44 -3.67 28.57
CA GLU A 162 -5.18 -2.75 27.68
C GLU A 162 -4.29 -2.06 26.64
N GLU A 163 -3.03 -1.77 27.00
CA GLU A 163 -2.03 -1.16 26.12
C GLU A 163 -1.75 -1.99 24.87
N LYS A 164 -1.72 -3.33 25.00
CA LYS A 164 -1.54 -4.23 23.85
C LYS A 164 -2.70 -4.12 22.87
N GLN A 165 -3.94 -4.07 23.37
CA GLN A 165 -5.11 -3.94 22.51
C GLN A 165 -5.11 -2.59 21.79
N LEU A 166 -4.70 -1.53 22.49
CA LEU A 166 -4.55 -0.19 21.91
C LEU A 166 -3.46 -0.17 20.83
N ASN A 167 -2.29 -0.76 21.09
CA ASN A 167 -1.19 -0.84 20.12
C ASN A 167 -1.58 -1.69 18.91
N LYS A 168 -2.27 -2.81 19.11
CA LYS A 168 -2.77 -3.64 18.00
C LYS A 168 -3.74 -2.84 17.12
N LYS A 169 -4.72 -2.17 17.72
CA LYS A 169 -5.68 -1.31 16.99
C LYS A 169 -4.97 -0.16 16.26
N LEU A 170 -3.94 0.43 16.89
CA LEU A 170 -3.12 1.46 16.26
C LEU A 170 -2.43 0.90 15.02
N GLN A 171 -1.71 -0.22 15.12
CA GLN A 171 -1.07 -0.83 13.96
C GLN A 171 -2.05 -1.20 12.85
N GLU A 172 -3.21 -1.80 13.20
CA GLU A 172 -4.24 -2.12 12.21
C GLU A 172 -4.72 -0.90 11.44
N ASN A 173 -4.82 0.26 12.10
CA ASN A 173 -5.11 1.52 11.44
C ASN A 173 -3.96 1.97 10.53
N GLU A 174 -2.71 1.89 10.98
CA GLU A 174 -1.55 2.26 10.17
C GLU A 174 -1.43 1.39 8.90
N PHE A 175 -1.70 0.08 9.00
CA PHE A 175 -1.73 -0.82 7.84
C PHE A 175 -2.79 -0.40 6.82
N LYS A 176 -4.03 -0.18 7.25
CA LYS A 176 -5.12 0.24 6.36
C LYS A 176 -4.87 1.61 5.75
N PHE A 177 -4.32 2.51 6.54
CA PHE A 177 -3.96 3.85 6.09
C PHE A 177 -2.86 3.78 5.03
N LEU A 178 -1.79 3.01 5.27
CA LEU A 178 -0.69 2.83 4.33
C LEU A 178 -1.13 2.18 3.02
N ASP A 179 -1.98 1.15 3.09
CA ASP A 179 -2.56 0.50 1.91
C ASP A 179 -3.31 1.51 1.04
N LYS A 180 -4.31 2.19 1.62
CA LYS A 180 -5.12 3.19 0.88
C LYS A 180 -4.31 4.42 0.44
N LEU A 181 -3.26 4.77 1.16
CA LEU A 181 -2.34 5.86 0.82
C LEU A 181 -1.55 5.57 -0.45
N LEU A 182 -1.11 4.33 -0.64
CA LEU A 182 -0.22 3.94 -1.75
C LEU A 182 -0.97 3.29 -2.92
N GLN A 183 -2.17 2.76 -2.68
CA GLN A 183 -3.02 2.11 -3.67
C GLN A 183 -3.30 3.00 -4.89
N ASP A 184 -3.22 2.40 -6.09
CA ASP A 184 -3.55 3.01 -7.39
C ASP A 184 -2.78 4.30 -7.73
N ARG A 185 -1.67 4.58 -7.05
CA ARG A 185 -0.80 5.72 -7.36
C ARG A 185 0.28 5.32 -8.34
N GLU A 186 0.43 6.04 -9.45
CA GLU A 186 1.58 5.87 -10.36
C GLU A 186 2.84 6.59 -9.85
N ASP A 187 2.68 7.53 -8.91
CA ASP A 187 3.74 8.34 -8.34
C ASP A 187 4.77 7.48 -7.57
N ALA A 188 5.98 7.36 -8.13
CA ALA A 188 7.09 6.64 -7.53
C ALA A 188 7.70 7.38 -6.32
N GLU A 189 7.59 8.71 -6.25
CA GLU A 189 8.21 9.54 -5.22
C GLU A 189 7.62 9.25 -3.84
N ILE A 190 6.29 9.20 -3.73
CA ILE A 190 5.59 8.88 -2.48
C ILE A 190 5.98 7.50 -1.95
N ARG A 191 6.06 6.49 -2.82
CA ARG A 191 6.50 5.14 -2.43
C ARG A 191 7.96 5.13 -1.98
N ASN A 192 8.84 5.81 -2.72
CA ASN A 192 10.26 5.92 -2.35
C ASN A 192 10.43 6.60 -0.98
N ASN A 193 9.70 7.69 -0.73
CA ASN A 193 9.70 8.38 0.56
C ASN A 193 9.18 7.48 1.69
N ALA A 194 8.11 6.74 1.43
CA ALA A 194 7.57 5.77 2.38
C ALA A 194 8.58 4.64 2.68
N ALA A 195 9.21 4.08 1.66
CA ALA A 195 10.14 2.97 1.84
C ALA A 195 11.42 3.39 2.59
N ASN A 196 11.88 4.62 2.38
CA ASN A 196 13.08 5.17 3.02
C ASN A 196 12.83 5.74 4.44
N SER A 197 11.62 5.62 4.98
CA SER A 197 11.23 6.20 6.28
C SER A 197 11.33 5.25 7.48
N GLY A 198 11.71 3.99 7.27
CA GLY A 198 11.67 2.95 8.30
C GLY A 198 10.43 2.04 8.25
N ILE A 199 9.49 2.29 7.32
CA ILE A 199 8.28 1.45 7.19
C ILE A 199 8.64 0.02 6.79
N ILE A 200 9.53 -0.18 5.81
CA ILE A 200 9.87 -1.53 5.36
C ILE A 200 10.54 -2.33 6.48
N GLU A 201 11.37 -1.70 7.31
CA GLU A 201 11.96 -2.30 8.49
C GLU A 201 10.91 -2.67 9.55
N ALA A 202 9.93 -1.79 9.78
CA ALA A 202 8.82 -2.07 10.68
C ALA A 202 8.00 -3.27 10.17
N LEU A 203 7.69 -3.32 8.87
CA LEU A 203 6.99 -4.42 8.22
C LEU A 203 7.80 -5.72 8.28
N HIS A 204 9.11 -5.67 8.02
CA HIS A 204 10.01 -6.81 8.13
C HIS A 204 9.97 -7.38 9.55
N ASN A 205 10.12 -6.54 10.58
CA ASN A 205 10.05 -6.98 11.97
C ASN A 205 8.71 -7.63 12.29
N ILE A 206 7.59 -7.03 11.86
CA ILE A 206 6.26 -7.59 12.08
C ILE A 206 6.11 -8.95 11.39
N PHE A 207 6.41 -9.04 10.09
CA PHE A 207 6.16 -10.26 9.32
C PHE A 207 7.17 -11.38 9.57
N THR A 208 8.33 -11.10 10.16
CA THR A 208 9.27 -12.14 10.60
C THR A 208 8.93 -12.69 11.99
N THR A 209 8.47 -11.84 12.91
CA THR A 209 8.29 -12.22 14.33
C THR A 209 6.86 -12.60 14.72
N ARG A 210 5.85 -11.93 14.16
CA ARG A 210 4.44 -12.15 14.51
C ARG A 210 4.00 -13.56 14.15
N ASN A 211 3.18 -14.20 14.99
CA ASN A 211 2.59 -15.49 14.67
C ASN A 211 1.84 -15.40 13.32
N LEU A 212 2.05 -16.37 12.43
CA LEU A 212 1.40 -16.41 11.11
C LEU A 212 -0.11 -16.25 11.22
N ASP A 213 -0.73 -16.85 12.25
CA ASP A 213 -2.18 -16.76 12.44
C ASP A 213 -2.71 -15.36 12.74
N GLU A 214 -1.86 -14.44 13.19
CA GLU A 214 -2.20 -13.04 13.45
C GLU A 214 -1.92 -12.13 12.23
N ILE A 215 -1.31 -12.66 11.16
CA ILE A 215 -1.05 -11.93 9.92
C ILE A 215 -2.27 -12.06 9.00
N LEU A 216 -3.21 -11.15 9.19
CA LEU A 216 -4.38 -11.01 8.33
C LEU A 216 -4.01 -10.45 6.94
N TYR A 217 -4.85 -10.78 5.94
CA TYR A 217 -4.63 -10.41 4.53
C TYR A 217 -4.39 -8.92 4.31
N PHE A 218 -5.14 -8.05 4.98
CA PHE A 218 -4.98 -6.60 4.83
C PHE A 218 -3.64 -6.09 5.35
N HIS A 219 -2.99 -6.78 6.31
CA HIS A 219 -1.64 -6.40 6.72
C HIS A 219 -0.68 -6.55 5.53
N PHE A 220 -0.80 -7.64 4.79
CA PHE A 220 0.06 -7.91 3.64
C PHE A 220 -0.20 -6.94 2.48
N LEU A 221 -1.45 -6.53 2.24
CA LEU A 221 -1.79 -5.57 1.18
C LEU A 221 -0.99 -4.27 1.30
N ALA A 222 -0.81 -3.74 2.52
CA ALA A 222 -0.01 -2.54 2.74
C ALA A 222 1.45 -2.70 2.27
N PHE A 223 2.05 -3.89 2.44
CA PHE A 223 3.37 -4.18 1.88
C PHE A 223 3.32 -4.35 0.36
N PHE A 224 2.30 -5.01 -0.16
CA PHE A 224 2.15 -5.28 -1.59
C PHE A 224 2.18 -3.98 -2.41
N GLN A 225 1.64 -2.88 -1.87
CA GLN A 225 1.67 -1.56 -2.53
C GLN A 225 3.08 -1.04 -2.85
N PHE A 226 4.13 -1.53 -2.17
CA PHE A 226 5.52 -1.18 -2.51
C PHE A 226 6.06 -1.96 -3.70
N THR A 227 5.41 -3.05 -4.10
CA THR A 227 5.93 -3.93 -5.16
C THR A 227 5.37 -3.58 -6.54
N TRP A 228 4.26 -2.83 -6.61
CA TRP A 228 3.60 -2.45 -7.86
C TRP A 228 3.40 -0.92 -7.96
N PRO A 229 3.63 -0.29 -9.13
CA PRO A 229 4.14 -0.87 -10.38
C PRO A 229 5.62 -1.29 -10.30
N TYR A 230 6.07 -2.14 -11.22
CA TYR A 230 7.46 -2.61 -11.28
C TYR A 230 8.44 -1.43 -11.32
N ASN A 231 9.42 -1.44 -10.40
CA ASN A 231 10.41 -0.37 -10.31
C ASN A 231 11.76 -0.91 -9.82
N ALA A 232 12.83 -0.56 -10.55
CA ALA A 232 14.19 -1.06 -10.26
C ALA A 232 14.73 -0.55 -8.90
N GLU A 233 14.53 0.73 -8.60
CA GLU A 233 14.99 1.33 -7.36
C GLU A 233 14.24 0.77 -6.15
N MET A 234 12.91 0.70 -6.23
CA MET A 234 12.08 0.13 -5.17
C MET A 234 12.40 -1.34 -4.94
N SER A 235 12.59 -2.13 -6.00
CA SER A 235 12.98 -3.53 -5.87
C SER A 235 14.32 -3.68 -5.14
N ARG A 236 15.29 -2.80 -5.45
CA ARG A 236 16.58 -2.75 -4.73
C ARG A 236 16.36 -2.42 -3.25
N ILE A 237 15.58 -1.39 -2.93
CA ILE A 237 15.27 -1.01 -1.54
C ILE A 237 14.65 -2.20 -0.80
N LEU A 238 13.65 -2.87 -1.38
CA LEU A 238 12.96 -4.00 -0.74
C LEU A 238 13.90 -5.19 -0.48
N VAL A 239 14.82 -5.49 -1.40
CA VAL A 239 15.83 -6.54 -1.21
C VAL A 239 16.87 -6.14 -0.17
N ASP A 240 17.39 -4.90 -0.21
CA ASP A 240 18.33 -4.37 0.79
C ASP A 240 17.74 -4.40 2.22
N LYS A 241 16.41 -4.26 2.33
CA LYS A 241 15.65 -4.38 3.59
C LYS A 241 15.16 -5.81 3.88
N LYS A 242 15.76 -6.81 3.24
CA LYS A 242 15.54 -8.25 3.49
C LYS A 242 14.08 -8.68 3.35
N SER A 243 13.39 -8.19 2.32
CA SER A 243 11.98 -8.56 2.11
C SER A 243 11.78 -10.04 1.81
N PHE A 244 12.78 -10.72 1.22
CA PHE A 244 12.69 -12.15 0.94
C PHE A 244 12.50 -13.00 2.20
N ASP A 245 13.11 -12.63 3.33
CA ASP A 245 13.03 -13.39 4.58
C ASP A 245 11.57 -13.64 5.00
N PHE A 246 10.79 -12.56 5.10
CA PHE A 246 9.39 -12.69 5.50
C PHE A 246 8.49 -13.15 4.35
N LEU A 247 8.78 -12.77 3.09
CA LEU A 247 7.98 -13.24 1.96
C LEU A 247 8.04 -14.77 1.83
N LEU A 248 9.21 -15.36 2.01
CA LEU A 248 9.40 -16.81 2.02
C LEU A 248 8.71 -17.49 3.21
N ARG A 249 8.73 -16.85 4.38
CA ARG A 249 7.99 -17.31 5.57
C ARG A 249 6.48 -17.32 5.32
N LEU A 250 5.95 -16.30 4.66
CA LEU A 250 4.51 -16.18 4.36
C LEU A 250 4.01 -17.23 3.35
N LEU A 251 4.90 -17.95 2.65
CA LEU A 251 4.52 -19.08 1.78
C LEU A 251 4.01 -20.31 2.57
N ASP A 252 4.19 -20.34 3.88
CA ASP A 252 3.62 -21.36 4.78
C ASP A 252 2.31 -20.90 5.45
N HIS A 253 1.78 -19.74 5.08
CA HIS A 253 0.57 -19.20 5.68
C HIS A 253 -0.68 -20.03 5.32
N LYS A 254 -1.61 -20.19 6.27
CA LYS A 254 -2.85 -20.98 6.06
C LYS A 254 -3.84 -20.34 5.10
N ASN A 255 -3.85 -19.00 5.04
CA ASN A 255 -4.67 -18.24 4.10
C ASN A 255 -3.98 -18.20 2.73
N THR A 256 -4.59 -18.86 1.74
CA THR A 256 -4.09 -18.95 0.37
C THR A 256 -3.98 -17.59 -0.33
N LYS A 257 -4.78 -16.59 0.05
CA LYS A 257 -4.64 -15.22 -0.49
C LYS A 257 -3.30 -14.61 -0.08
N VAL A 258 -2.90 -14.77 1.18
CA VAL A 258 -1.58 -14.31 1.65
C VAL A 258 -0.46 -15.03 0.92
N VAL A 259 -0.57 -16.35 0.75
CA VAL A 259 0.44 -17.15 0.01
C VAL A 259 0.57 -16.68 -1.43
N ASN A 260 -0.56 -16.51 -2.14
CA ASN A 260 -0.58 -16.08 -3.54
C ASN A 260 0.01 -14.67 -3.70
N GLU A 261 -0.41 -13.71 -2.87
CA GLU A 261 0.12 -12.34 -2.96
C GLU A 261 1.57 -12.25 -2.52
N SER A 262 2.04 -13.12 -1.61
CA SER A 262 3.45 -13.16 -1.21
C SER A 262 4.34 -13.61 -2.37
N ILE A 263 3.98 -14.67 -3.09
CA ILE A 263 4.75 -15.09 -4.27
C ILE A 263 4.60 -14.09 -5.42
N ASN A 264 3.47 -13.40 -5.52
CA ASN A 264 3.25 -12.33 -6.50
C ASN A 264 4.14 -11.11 -6.23
N ALA A 265 4.23 -10.67 -4.97
CA ALA A 265 5.17 -9.64 -4.53
C ALA A 265 6.63 -10.01 -4.87
N MET A 266 7.01 -11.28 -4.73
CA MET A 266 8.33 -11.76 -5.16
C MET A 266 8.51 -11.66 -6.68
N VAL A 267 7.50 -12.03 -7.48
CA VAL A 267 7.55 -11.84 -8.95
C VAL A 267 7.78 -10.37 -9.28
N ASN A 268 7.05 -9.45 -8.62
CA ASN A 268 7.18 -8.02 -8.85
C ASN A 268 8.58 -7.49 -8.55
N ILE A 269 9.15 -7.87 -7.40
CA ILE A 269 10.52 -7.48 -6.99
C ILE A 269 11.55 -8.06 -7.98
N MET A 270 11.40 -9.33 -8.38
CA MET A 270 12.31 -9.96 -9.34
C MET A 270 12.18 -9.31 -10.72
N TYR A 271 10.97 -9.04 -11.19
CA TYR A 271 10.75 -8.34 -12.46
C TYR A 271 11.42 -6.96 -12.44
N GLY A 272 11.21 -6.16 -11.38
CA GLY A 272 11.87 -4.87 -11.22
C GLY A 272 13.40 -4.97 -11.21
N GLY A 273 13.96 -6.05 -10.64
CA GLY A 273 15.39 -6.36 -10.69
C GLY A 273 15.94 -6.65 -12.09
N THR A 274 15.10 -6.93 -13.08
CA THR A 274 15.52 -7.12 -14.48
C THR A 274 15.53 -5.83 -15.30
N ILE A 275 14.90 -4.76 -14.80
CA ILE A 275 14.80 -3.49 -15.52
C ILE A 275 16.21 -2.88 -15.65
N GLY A 276 16.60 -2.58 -16.89
CA GLY A 276 17.91 -2.01 -17.20
C GLY A 276 19.05 -3.02 -17.27
N LEU A 277 18.79 -4.32 -17.17
CA LEU A 277 19.80 -5.36 -17.39
C LEU A 277 19.98 -5.69 -18.87
N ASP A 278 21.23 -5.99 -19.25
CA ASP A 278 21.55 -6.57 -20.55
C ASP A 278 21.12 -8.05 -20.64
N GLU A 279 21.03 -8.58 -21.86
CA GLU A 279 20.61 -9.97 -22.11
C GLU A 279 21.48 -11.02 -21.41
N ASN A 280 22.80 -10.79 -21.32
CA ASN A 280 23.72 -11.79 -20.75
C ASN A 280 23.97 -11.62 -19.25
N GLN A 281 23.38 -10.60 -18.62
CA GLN A 281 23.55 -10.37 -17.19
C GLN A 281 22.69 -11.33 -16.36
N VAL A 282 23.28 -11.90 -15.32
CA VAL A 282 22.55 -12.71 -14.34
C VAL A 282 21.65 -11.81 -13.48
N HIS A 283 20.59 -12.38 -12.91
CA HIS A 283 19.68 -11.63 -12.05
C HIS A 283 20.40 -11.11 -10.78
N PRO A 284 20.33 -9.80 -10.44
CA PRO A 284 21.09 -9.22 -9.33
C PRO A 284 20.71 -9.83 -7.97
N TYR A 285 19.45 -10.23 -7.81
CA TYR A 285 18.93 -10.80 -6.57
C TYR A 285 19.04 -12.33 -6.47
N TYR A 286 19.66 -13.00 -7.46
CA TYR A 286 19.73 -14.47 -7.46
C TYR A 286 20.51 -15.02 -6.26
N ASN A 287 21.69 -14.45 -5.97
CA ASN A 287 22.53 -14.92 -4.88
C ASN A 287 21.87 -14.69 -3.52
N GLU A 288 21.19 -13.57 -3.33
CA GLU A 288 20.42 -13.29 -2.11
C GLU A 288 19.27 -14.29 -1.96
N LEU A 289 18.53 -14.57 -3.04
CA LEU A 289 17.44 -15.54 -2.98
C LEU A 289 17.93 -16.96 -2.64
N ILE A 290 19.12 -17.35 -3.10
CA ILE A 290 19.75 -18.62 -2.72
C ILE A 290 20.20 -18.63 -1.26
N SER A 291 20.81 -17.54 -0.78
CA SER A 291 21.39 -17.48 0.57
C SER A 291 20.33 -17.71 1.66
N VAL A 292 19.07 -17.34 1.38
CA VAL A 292 17.91 -17.54 2.27
C VAL A 292 17.08 -18.81 1.96
N GLY A 293 17.58 -19.70 1.08
CA GLY A 293 16.90 -20.95 0.71
C GLY A 293 15.62 -20.74 -0.13
N GLY A 294 15.53 -19.62 -0.83
CA GLY A 294 14.35 -19.20 -1.56
C GLY A 294 14.02 -20.09 -2.76
N ILE A 295 15.03 -20.58 -3.49
CA ILE A 295 14.82 -21.45 -4.66
C ILE A 295 14.07 -22.72 -4.28
N GLU A 296 14.52 -23.42 -3.23
CA GLU A 296 13.93 -24.66 -2.74
C GLU A 296 12.52 -24.41 -2.20
N LYS A 297 12.31 -23.29 -1.50
CA LYS A 297 11.03 -22.92 -0.92
C LYS A 297 9.98 -22.61 -1.99
N ILE A 298 10.33 -21.80 -3.00
CA ILE A 298 9.45 -21.48 -4.13
C ILE A 298 9.18 -22.74 -4.96
N TYR A 299 10.20 -23.58 -5.18
CA TYR A 299 10.00 -24.85 -5.89
C TYR A 299 9.11 -25.83 -5.10
N SER A 300 9.17 -25.82 -3.77
CA SER A 300 8.24 -26.56 -2.91
C SER A 300 6.80 -26.08 -3.11
N LEU A 301 6.58 -24.76 -3.14
CA LEU A 301 5.27 -24.16 -3.43
C LEU A 301 4.75 -24.56 -4.82
N PHE A 302 5.61 -24.49 -5.84
CA PHE A 302 5.30 -24.96 -7.20
C PHE A 302 4.82 -26.43 -7.22
N LYS A 303 5.45 -27.30 -6.43
CA LYS A 303 5.08 -28.72 -6.34
C LYS A 303 3.74 -28.98 -5.63
N ARG A 304 3.20 -28.03 -4.85
CA ARG A 304 1.87 -28.17 -4.21
C ARG A 304 0.73 -28.21 -5.22
N ASN A 305 0.98 -27.81 -6.47
CA ASN A 305 0.05 -27.91 -7.61
C ASN A 305 -1.30 -27.18 -7.41
N LEU A 306 -1.33 -26.14 -6.59
CA LEU A 306 -2.44 -25.18 -6.52
C LEU A 306 -2.27 -24.16 -7.64
N LYS A 307 -3.27 -24.04 -8.53
CA LYS A 307 -3.15 -23.31 -9.81
C LYS A 307 -2.45 -21.95 -9.68
N THR A 308 -3.01 -21.02 -8.90
CA THR A 308 -2.49 -19.65 -8.77
C THR A 308 -1.04 -19.64 -8.27
N SER A 309 -0.76 -20.23 -7.10
CA SER A 309 0.59 -20.23 -6.54
C SER A 309 1.59 -21.00 -7.41
N LYS A 310 1.15 -22.01 -8.16
CA LYS A 310 2.01 -22.77 -9.09
C LYS A 310 2.40 -21.91 -10.28
N ASP A 311 1.43 -21.22 -10.89
CA ASP A 311 1.65 -20.32 -12.01
C ASP A 311 2.65 -19.23 -11.58
N THR A 312 2.37 -18.52 -10.48
CA THR A 312 3.23 -17.44 -9.96
C THR A 312 4.62 -17.93 -9.49
N ALA A 313 4.71 -19.10 -8.83
CA ALA A 313 6.01 -19.66 -8.45
C ALA A 313 6.87 -20.01 -9.67
N SER A 314 6.26 -20.51 -10.75
CA SER A 314 6.98 -20.80 -11.98
C SER A 314 7.52 -19.53 -12.66
N LYS A 315 6.74 -18.44 -12.65
CA LYS A 315 7.17 -17.11 -13.10
C LYS A 315 8.36 -16.62 -12.29
N CYS A 316 8.25 -16.63 -10.97
CA CYS A 316 9.32 -16.19 -10.06
C CYS A 316 10.62 -16.95 -10.28
N LEU A 317 10.56 -18.29 -10.41
CA LEU A 317 11.75 -19.11 -10.69
C LEU A 317 12.31 -18.83 -12.09
N GLY A 318 11.45 -18.67 -13.10
CA GLY A 318 11.90 -18.35 -14.46
C GLY A 318 12.67 -17.02 -14.53
N ILE A 319 12.19 -16.00 -13.83
CA ILE A 319 12.88 -14.70 -13.73
C ILE A 319 14.17 -14.83 -12.91
N ALA A 320 14.16 -15.55 -11.78
CA ALA A 320 15.33 -15.74 -10.92
C ALA A 320 16.52 -16.34 -11.67
N PHE A 321 16.27 -17.33 -12.52
CA PHE A 321 17.29 -18.01 -13.32
C PHE A 321 17.66 -17.26 -14.62
N LYS A 322 17.46 -15.93 -14.69
CA LYS A 322 17.93 -15.11 -15.81
C LYS A 322 19.40 -15.37 -16.11
N ALA A 323 19.69 -15.74 -17.36
CA ALA A 323 21.02 -16.10 -17.86
C ALA A 323 21.75 -17.21 -17.07
N GLN A 324 21.05 -17.95 -16.19
CA GLN A 324 21.63 -18.97 -15.33
C GLN A 324 21.03 -20.34 -15.56
N LYS A 325 21.87 -21.37 -15.43
CA LYS A 325 21.46 -22.76 -15.59
C LYS A 325 20.68 -23.23 -14.37
N ILE A 326 19.52 -23.85 -14.58
CA ILE A 326 18.86 -24.65 -13.54
C ILE A 326 19.55 -26.01 -13.49
N GLU A 327 20.43 -26.24 -12.52
CA GLU A 327 21.27 -27.46 -12.49
C GLU A 327 20.45 -28.75 -12.33
N ASP A 328 19.41 -28.73 -11.48
CA ASP A 328 18.48 -29.86 -11.36
C ASP A 328 17.66 -30.00 -12.66
N LYS A 329 18.00 -31.03 -13.43
CA LYS A 329 17.33 -31.37 -14.71
C LYS A 329 15.82 -31.60 -14.53
N THR A 330 15.39 -32.17 -13.41
CA THR A 330 13.97 -32.42 -13.12
C THR A 330 13.24 -31.12 -12.82
N MET A 331 13.85 -30.25 -12.01
CA MET A 331 13.35 -28.91 -11.74
C MET A 331 13.22 -28.11 -13.04
N ARG A 332 14.29 -28.05 -13.84
CA ARG A 332 14.36 -27.36 -15.13
C ARG A 332 13.22 -27.78 -16.06
N LYS A 333 13.10 -29.09 -16.29
CA LYS A 333 12.05 -29.66 -17.17
C LYS A 333 10.65 -29.30 -16.67
N LYS A 334 10.38 -29.45 -15.37
CA LYS A 334 9.04 -29.20 -14.80
C LYS A 334 8.64 -27.72 -14.87
N ILE A 335 9.54 -26.80 -14.54
CA ILE A 335 9.28 -25.35 -14.59
C ILE A 335 9.03 -24.92 -16.04
N ILE A 336 9.93 -25.27 -16.95
CA ILE A 336 9.83 -24.89 -18.37
C ILE A 336 8.57 -25.49 -19.01
N THR A 337 8.25 -26.76 -18.73
CA THR A 337 7.03 -27.40 -19.25
C THR A 337 5.78 -26.66 -18.75
N HIS A 338 5.75 -26.27 -17.47
CA HIS A 338 4.61 -25.55 -16.90
C HIS A 338 4.48 -24.15 -17.51
N LEU A 339 5.56 -23.36 -17.56
CA LEU A 339 5.57 -22.03 -18.19
C LEU A 339 5.09 -22.09 -19.65
N LYS A 340 5.56 -23.07 -20.44
CA LYS A 340 5.06 -23.29 -21.81
C LYS A 340 3.57 -23.60 -21.87
N SER A 341 3.04 -24.34 -20.90
CA SER A 341 1.62 -24.71 -20.87
C SER A 341 0.69 -23.55 -20.51
N ILE A 342 1.19 -22.57 -19.76
CA ILE A 342 0.44 -21.36 -19.37
C ILE A 342 0.83 -20.13 -20.19
N PHE A 343 1.70 -20.30 -21.19
CA PHE A 343 2.12 -19.22 -22.07
C PHE A 343 0.94 -18.76 -22.92
N ASP A 344 0.35 -17.65 -22.49
CA ASP A 344 -0.52 -16.80 -23.28
C ASP A 344 0.27 -15.54 -23.64
N ARG A 345 0.16 -15.08 -24.89
CA ARG A 345 0.90 -13.90 -25.38
C ARG A 345 0.46 -12.59 -24.73
N ASN A 346 -0.69 -12.61 -24.05
CA ASN A 346 -1.18 -11.48 -23.29
C ASN A 346 -0.67 -11.48 -21.83
N ASP A 347 0.03 -12.54 -21.37
CA ASP A 347 0.64 -12.60 -20.04
C ASP A 347 2.13 -12.24 -20.15
N GLU A 348 2.41 -10.93 -20.01
CA GLU A 348 3.77 -10.35 -20.12
C GLU A 348 4.77 -11.01 -19.15
N GLU A 349 4.32 -11.47 -17.98
CA GLU A 349 5.19 -12.09 -16.98
C GLU A 349 5.64 -13.50 -17.39
N VAL A 350 4.77 -14.31 -18.02
CA VAL A 350 5.17 -15.65 -18.50
C VAL A 350 6.16 -15.51 -19.65
N GLU A 351 5.90 -14.59 -20.58
CA GLU A 351 6.84 -14.31 -21.67
C GLU A 351 8.19 -13.87 -21.13
N HIS A 352 8.20 -12.93 -20.18
CA HIS A 352 9.42 -12.42 -19.56
C HIS A 352 10.21 -13.51 -18.84
N ALA A 353 9.53 -14.38 -18.07
CA ALA A 353 10.15 -15.51 -17.39
C ALA A 353 10.82 -16.49 -18.37
N LEU A 354 10.15 -16.82 -19.49
CA LEU A 354 10.73 -17.69 -20.52
C LEU A 354 11.92 -17.03 -21.23
N ARG A 355 11.84 -15.73 -21.52
CA ARG A 355 12.96 -14.96 -22.08
C ARG A 355 14.18 -14.95 -21.16
N CYS A 356 13.98 -14.70 -19.85
CA CYS A 356 15.03 -14.77 -18.83
C CYS A 356 15.73 -16.14 -18.84
N LEU A 357 14.96 -17.23 -18.84
CA LEU A 357 15.50 -18.59 -18.90
C LEU A 357 16.28 -18.85 -20.19
N SER A 358 15.78 -18.41 -21.35
CA SER A 358 16.39 -18.68 -22.66
C SER A 358 17.77 -18.04 -22.88
N GLN A 359 18.16 -17.08 -22.05
CA GLN A 359 19.50 -16.48 -22.10
C GLN A 359 20.59 -17.47 -21.68
N ASN A 360 20.25 -18.54 -20.96
CA ASN A 360 21.13 -19.67 -20.73
C ASN A 360 20.92 -20.77 -21.81
N SER A 361 22.01 -21.31 -22.35
CA SER A 361 21.96 -22.30 -23.43
C SER A 361 21.27 -23.61 -23.06
N ASP A 362 21.51 -24.17 -21.86
CA ASP A 362 20.87 -25.42 -21.40
C ASP A 362 19.35 -25.25 -21.24
N ASN A 363 18.92 -24.11 -20.69
CA ASN A 363 17.51 -23.79 -20.52
C ASN A 363 16.84 -23.54 -21.87
N ARG A 364 17.50 -22.82 -22.79
CA ARG A 364 17.01 -22.56 -24.14
C ARG A 364 16.74 -23.84 -24.92
N VAL A 365 17.67 -24.80 -24.88
CA VAL A 365 17.48 -26.11 -25.51
C VAL A 365 16.25 -26.83 -24.95
N GLU A 366 15.98 -26.73 -23.64
CA GLU A 366 14.77 -27.32 -23.05
C GLU A 366 13.49 -26.58 -23.48
N ILE A 367 13.53 -25.25 -23.60
CA ILE A 367 12.41 -24.42 -24.07
C ILE A 367 12.05 -24.77 -25.51
N GLU A 368 13.03 -24.84 -26.41
CA GLU A 368 12.85 -25.05 -27.87
C GLU A 368 12.34 -26.46 -28.22
N LYS A 369 12.35 -27.41 -27.29
CA LYS A 369 11.80 -28.76 -27.50
C LYS A 369 10.35 -28.72 -27.98
N ASN A 370 10.02 -29.68 -28.85
CA ASN A 370 8.69 -29.83 -29.47
C ASN A 370 8.27 -28.60 -30.32
N GLY A 371 9.25 -27.87 -30.88
CA GLY A 371 9.00 -26.75 -31.79
C GLY A 371 8.43 -25.49 -31.14
N PHE A 372 8.59 -25.34 -29.82
CA PHE A 372 8.12 -24.13 -29.14
C PHE A 372 9.05 -22.95 -29.46
N ASN A 373 8.50 -21.91 -30.09
CA ASN A 373 9.24 -20.72 -30.47
C ASN A 373 8.70 -19.48 -29.73
N LEU A 374 9.56 -18.79 -29.00
CA LEU A 374 9.24 -17.51 -28.34
C LEU A 374 9.09 -16.34 -29.33
N SER A 375 9.60 -16.48 -30.56
CA SER A 375 9.68 -15.41 -31.57
C SER A 375 8.61 -15.44 -32.66
N ASP A 376 7.84 -16.53 -32.81
CA ASP A 376 6.71 -16.55 -33.74
C ASP A 376 5.75 -15.46 -33.26
N LYS A 377 5.46 -14.41 -34.03
CA LYS A 377 4.34 -13.50 -33.72
C LYS A 377 3.08 -14.21 -34.21
N LYS A 378 2.05 -14.38 -33.38
CA LYS A 378 0.71 -14.59 -33.94
C LYS A 378 0.37 -13.28 -34.60
N ASP A 379 0.49 -13.21 -35.91
CA ASP A 379 -0.14 -12.16 -36.70
C ASP A 379 -1.63 -12.21 -36.36
N VAL A 380 -2.07 -11.23 -35.56
CA VAL A 380 -3.50 -11.01 -35.33
C VAL A 380 -4.00 -10.38 -36.62
N GLN A 381 -4.75 -11.18 -37.37
CA GLN A 381 -5.58 -10.74 -38.49
C GLN A 381 -6.75 -9.89 -37.99
#